data_AF-A0A7S2DCQ5-F1
#
_entry.id   AF-A0A7S2DCQ5-F1
#
_cell.length_a   1.000
_cell.length_b   1.000
_cell.length_c   1.000
_cell.angle_alpha   90.00
_cell.angle_beta   90.00
_cell.angle_gamma   90.00
#
_symmetry.space_group_name_H-M   'P 1'
#
loop_
_entity.id
_entity.type
_entity.pdbx_description
1 polymer ?
#
loop_
_entity_poly.entity_id
_entity_poly.type
_entity_poly.pdbx_seq_one_letter_code
_entity_poly.pdbx_strand_id
1 'polypeptide(L)'
;EQTQIGLFKAFAMVSWCSTDPPYGAVTESEYSSYQEVKYAKDHAKEVRIIPVQMGDEFPPMTGEIAGSAQNSHVFSPDMVRIDGRNKSEEQLARELHDAVVKIAPAKLGLK
;
A
#
# COMPACT_ATOMS: atom_id res chain seq x y z
N GLU A 1 -4.83 -3.03 -18.29
CA GLU A 1 -5.85 -4.09 -18.07
C GLU A 1 -5.57 -4.98 -16.84
N GLN A 2 -4.37 -5.55 -16.68
CA GLN A 2 -4.05 -6.43 -15.55
C GLN A 2 -4.21 -5.78 -14.16
N THR A 3 -3.78 -4.52 -13.99
CA THR A 3 -3.90 -3.77 -12.72
C THR A 3 -5.36 -3.59 -12.28
N GLN A 4 -6.26 -3.23 -13.19
CA GLN A 4 -7.68 -3.02 -12.85
C GLN A 4 -8.40 -4.33 -12.49
N ILE A 5 -8.13 -5.41 -13.22
CA ILE A 5 -8.66 -6.74 -12.89
C ILE A 5 -8.12 -7.22 -11.54
N GLY A 6 -6.84 -6.96 -11.26
CA GLY A 6 -6.20 -7.25 -9.98
C GLY A 6 -6.89 -6.52 -8.84
N LEU A 7 -7.07 -5.21 -8.96
CA LEU A 7 -7.75 -4.36 -7.98
C LEU A 7 -9.20 -4.81 -7.74
N PHE A 8 -9.95 -5.15 -8.79
CA PHE A 8 -11.34 -5.61 -8.67
C PHE A 8 -11.47 -6.93 -7.88
N LYS A 9 -10.47 -7.80 -7.94
CA LYS A 9 -10.48 -9.10 -7.24
C LYS A 9 -9.75 -9.07 -5.90
N ALA A 10 -9.01 -8.01 -5.61
CA ALA A 10 -8.19 -7.90 -4.41
C ALA A 10 -9.07 -7.67 -3.17
N PHE A 11 -8.65 -8.25 -2.04
CA PHE A 11 -9.16 -7.90 -0.71
C PHE A 11 -8.15 -7.06 0.08
N ALA A 12 -6.91 -7.00 -0.40
CA ALA A 12 -5.83 -6.24 0.17
C ALA A 12 -4.89 -5.71 -0.92
N MET A 13 -4.27 -4.56 -0.67
CA MET A 13 -3.25 -3.94 -1.50
C MET A 13 -1.98 -3.74 -0.68
N VAL A 14 -0.86 -4.26 -1.15
CA VAL A 14 0.45 -4.01 -0.53
C VAL A 14 1.03 -2.75 -1.14
N SER A 15 1.27 -1.73 -0.32
CA SER A 15 1.85 -0.45 -0.75
C SER A 15 3.30 -0.37 -0.34
N TRP A 16 4.20 -0.43 -1.31
CA TRP A 16 5.65 -0.29 -1.11
C TRP A 16 6.01 1.19 -1.00
N CYS A 17 5.89 1.74 0.20
CA CYS A 17 6.09 3.15 0.50
C CYS A 17 7.59 3.53 0.43
N SER A 18 8.10 3.74 -0.78
CA SER A 18 9.42 4.28 -1.07
C SER A 18 9.44 5.80 -1.06
N THR A 19 10.59 6.38 -0.72
CA THR A 19 10.86 7.82 -0.80
C THR A 19 11.46 8.23 -2.14
N ASP A 20 12.17 7.33 -2.83
CA ASP A 20 12.77 7.57 -4.14
C ASP A 20 12.72 6.30 -5.03
N PRO A 21 11.92 6.28 -6.12
CA PRO A 21 10.90 7.29 -6.44
C PRO A 21 9.80 7.32 -5.37
N PRO A 22 9.17 8.47 -5.10
CA PRO A 22 8.17 8.57 -4.05
C PRO A 22 6.89 7.82 -4.41
N TYR A 23 6.46 6.93 -3.52
CA TYR A 23 5.19 6.21 -3.69
C TYR A 23 3.99 7.14 -3.47
N GLY A 24 2.95 7.02 -4.30
CA GLY A 24 1.79 7.93 -4.31
C GLY A 24 1.99 9.17 -5.18
N ALA A 25 3.10 9.26 -5.92
CA ALA A 25 3.36 10.38 -6.80
C ALA A 25 2.36 10.48 -7.96
N VAL A 26 1.89 11.70 -8.24
CA VAL A 26 1.04 11.97 -9.39
C VAL A 26 1.88 11.96 -10.66
N THR A 27 1.56 11.08 -11.61
CA THR A 27 2.19 11.04 -12.93
C THR A 27 1.12 11.08 -14.01
N GLU A 28 1.54 11.23 -15.28
CA GLU A 28 0.62 11.16 -16.44
C GLU A 28 0.04 9.74 -16.66
N SER A 29 0.57 8.73 -15.97
CA SER A 29 0.06 7.35 -16.06
C SER A 29 -1.23 7.16 -15.27
N GLU A 30 -2.25 6.62 -15.93
CA GLU A 30 -3.49 6.15 -15.31
C GLU A 30 -3.28 4.96 -14.35
N TYR A 31 -2.10 4.35 -14.38
CA TYR A 31 -1.70 3.24 -13.51
C TYR A 31 -0.63 3.65 -12.49
N SER A 32 -0.58 4.94 -12.15
CA SER A 32 0.32 5.45 -11.12
C SER A 32 -0.07 4.98 -9.72
N SER A 33 0.90 4.93 -8.81
CA SER A 33 0.66 4.61 -7.40
C SER A 33 -0.34 5.58 -6.75
N TYR A 34 -0.42 6.83 -7.20
CA TYR A 34 -1.48 7.76 -6.82
C TYR A 34 -2.90 7.21 -7.12
N GLN A 35 -3.11 6.63 -8.30
CA GLN A 35 -4.41 6.07 -8.70
C GLN A 35 -4.72 4.77 -7.96
N GLU A 36 -3.70 3.94 -7.69
CA GLU A 36 -3.85 2.72 -6.88
C GLU A 36 -4.29 3.05 -5.44
N VAL A 37 -3.59 4.02 -4.81
CA VAL A 37 -3.91 4.52 -3.47
C VAL A 37 -5.30 5.15 -3.43
N LYS A 38 -5.67 5.92 -4.45
CA LYS A 38 -7.00 6.49 -4.59
C LYS A 38 -8.07 5.40 -4.66
N TYR A 39 -7.87 4.39 -5.51
CA TYR A 39 -8.80 3.29 -5.67
C TYR A 39 -9.02 2.53 -4.36
N ALA A 40 -7.94 2.16 -3.67
CA ALA A 40 -8.02 1.43 -2.41
C ALA A 40 -8.70 2.24 -1.31
N LYS A 41 -8.49 3.57 -1.27
CA LYS A 41 -9.22 4.46 -0.36
C LYS A 41 -10.72 4.50 -0.68
N ASP A 42 -11.08 4.65 -1.95
CA ASP A 42 -12.48 4.72 -2.39
C ASP A 42 -13.23 3.40 -2.15
N HIS A 43 -12.50 2.27 -2.09
CA HIS A 43 -13.01 0.92 -1.84
C HIS A 43 -12.49 0.33 -0.51
N ALA A 44 -12.32 1.15 0.52
CA ALA A 44 -11.70 0.73 1.78
C ALA A 44 -12.48 -0.37 2.55
N LYS A 45 -13.74 -0.65 2.18
CA LYS A 45 -14.52 -1.76 2.74
C LYS A 45 -14.16 -3.10 2.10
N GLU A 46 -13.70 -3.06 0.86
CA GLU A 46 -13.36 -4.22 0.03
C GLU A 46 -11.85 -4.47 0.01
N VAL A 47 -11.06 -3.40 -0.06
CA VAL A 47 -9.60 -3.44 -0.23
C VAL A 47 -8.92 -2.80 0.97
N ARG A 48 -8.22 -3.61 1.76
CA ARG A 48 -7.39 -3.10 2.86
C ARG A 48 -5.97 -2.81 2.42
N ILE A 49 -5.43 -1.67 2.81
CA ILE A 49 -4.04 -1.32 2.51
C ILE A 49 -3.11 -1.94 3.58
N ILE A 50 -2.04 -2.60 3.14
CA ILE A 50 -0.93 -3.06 3.97
C ILE A 50 0.30 -2.22 3.58
N PRO A 51 0.66 -1.20 4.36
CA PRO A 51 1.81 -0.36 4.05
C PRO A 51 3.11 -1.08 4.42
N VAL A 52 4.08 -1.03 3.51
CA VAL A 52 5.47 -1.44 3.76
C VAL A 52 6.34 -0.20 3.64
N GLN A 53 6.89 0.25 4.76
CA GLN A 53 7.80 1.39 4.79
C GLN A 53 9.17 0.95 4.23
N MET A 54 9.57 1.52 3.09
CA MET A 54 10.85 1.22 2.44
C MET A 54 11.87 2.35 2.63
N GLY A 55 11.41 3.59 2.83
CA GLY A 55 12.26 4.75 3.09
C GLY A 55 12.17 5.24 4.54
N ASP A 56 13.03 6.19 4.90
CA ASP A 56 13.11 6.73 6.26
C ASP A 56 11.93 7.62 6.65
N GLU A 57 11.22 8.15 5.67
CA GLU A 57 10.03 8.95 5.86
C GLU A 57 8.76 8.09 5.73
N PHE A 58 7.82 8.26 6.66
CA PHE A 58 6.50 7.69 6.57
C PHE A 58 5.47 8.64 7.20
N PRO A 59 4.41 9.02 6.47
CA PRO A 59 4.10 8.66 5.08
C PRO A 59 5.06 9.33 4.07
N PRO A 60 5.30 8.75 2.88
CA PRO A 60 6.22 9.34 1.91
C PRO A 60 5.73 10.71 1.42
N MET A 61 6.61 11.70 1.39
CA MET A 61 6.35 12.97 0.72
C MET A 61 6.69 12.84 -0.76
N THR A 62 5.76 13.21 -1.63
CA THR A 62 5.93 13.02 -3.07
C THR A 62 6.61 14.18 -3.77
N GLY A 63 6.68 15.34 -3.10
CA GLY A 63 7.17 16.58 -3.68
C GLY A 63 6.06 17.45 -4.28
N GLU A 64 4.91 16.84 -4.63
CA GLU A 64 3.70 17.56 -5.01
C GLU A 64 2.60 17.52 -3.93
N ILE A 65 1.78 18.59 -3.90
CA ILE A 65 0.73 18.80 -2.89
C ILE A 65 -0.31 17.66 -2.93
N ALA A 66 -0.74 17.24 -4.12
CA ALA A 66 -1.82 16.27 -4.26
C ALA A 66 -1.44 14.87 -3.75
N GLY A 67 -0.29 14.34 -4.17
CA GLY A 67 0.22 13.05 -3.69
C GLY A 67 0.54 13.08 -2.20
N SER A 68 1.22 14.14 -1.73
CA SER A 68 1.56 14.29 -0.31
C SER A 68 0.31 14.41 0.59
N ALA A 69 -0.73 15.14 0.13
CA ALA A 69 -2.00 15.23 0.85
C ALA A 69 -2.77 13.90 0.86
N GLN A 70 -2.75 13.15 -0.24
CA GLN A 70 -3.32 11.80 -0.27
C GLN A 70 -2.58 10.88 0.70
N ASN A 71 -1.26 10.84 0.64
CA ASN A 71 -0.42 10.00 1.46
C ASN A 71 -0.61 10.30 2.95
N SER A 72 -0.61 11.57 3.36
CA SER A 72 -0.82 11.95 4.76
C SER A 72 -2.17 11.52 5.33
N HIS A 73 -3.19 11.40 4.48
CA HIS A 73 -4.50 10.94 4.89
C HIS A 73 -4.66 9.41 4.83
N VAL A 74 -4.09 8.75 3.83
CA VAL A 74 -4.21 7.29 3.64
C VAL A 74 -3.25 6.51 4.54
N PHE A 75 -2.00 6.95 4.60
CA PHE A 75 -0.92 6.34 5.37
C PHE A 75 -0.76 7.09 6.71
N SER A 76 -1.82 7.10 7.51
CA SER A 76 -1.81 7.75 8.83
C SER A 76 -0.63 7.24 9.70
N PRO A 77 0.02 8.10 10.51
CA PRO A 77 1.07 7.69 11.44
C PRO A 77 0.68 6.56 12.39
N ASP A 78 -0.61 6.47 12.74
CA ASP A 78 -1.17 5.44 13.64
C ASP A 78 -1.47 4.11 12.91
N MET A 79 -1.29 4.06 11.59
CA MET A 79 -1.54 2.85 10.81
C MET A 79 -0.45 1.82 11.09
N VAL A 80 -0.88 0.59 11.41
CA VAL A 80 0.04 -0.55 11.50
C VAL A 80 0.67 -0.77 10.13
N ARG A 81 1.99 -0.73 10.09
CA ARG A 81 2.79 -0.92 8.88
C ARG A 81 3.93 -1.90 9.13
N ILE A 82 4.39 -2.52 8.05
CA ILE A 82 5.61 -3.32 8.06
C ILE A 82 6.78 -2.38 7.84
N ASP A 83 7.73 -2.33 8.77
CA ASP A 83 9.00 -1.64 8.54
C ASP A 83 9.89 -2.54 7.67
N GLY A 84 9.98 -2.26 6.39
CA GLY A 84 10.74 -3.04 5.42
C GLY A 84 12.22 -2.67 5.36
N ARG A 85 12.63 -1.60 6.04
CA ARG A 85 14.01 -1.12 5.98
C ARG A 85 14.96 -2.17 6.54
N ASN A 86 16.05 -2.43 5.81
CA ASN A 86 17.11 -3.39 6.18
C ASN A 86 16.65 -4.84 6.38
N LYS A 87 15.47 -5.23 5.90
CA LYS A 87 15.00 -6.63 5.93
C LYS A 87 15.37 -7.36 4.64
N SER A 88 15.64 -8.65 4.77
CA SER A 88 15.74 -9.53 3.60
C SER A 88 14.35 -9.77 2.98
N GLU A 89 14.34 -10.22 1.73
CA GLU A 89 13.10 -10.57 1.02
C GLU A 89 12.30 -11.64 1.77
N GLU A 90 12.97 -12.62 2.37
CA GLU A 90 12.31 -13.70 3.13
C GLU A 90 11.71 -13.20 4.44
N GLN A 91 12.34 -12.23 5.11
CA GLN A 91 11.78 -11.61 6.31
C GLN A 91 10.51 -10.81 5.96
N LEU A 92 10.58 -10.00 4.92
CA LEU A 92 9.45 -9.24 4.40
C LEU A 92 8.30 -10.14 3.96
N ALA A 93 8.58 -11.22 3.24
CA ALA A 93 7.57 -12.16 2.78
C ALA A 93 6.82 -12.83 3.95
N ARG A 94 7.53 -13.19 5.03
CA ARG A 94 6.91 -13.75 6.25
C ARG A 94 6.00 -12.74 6.95
N GLU A 95 6.47 -11.50 7.14
CA GLU A 95 5.66 -10.48 7.81
C GLU A 95 4.44 -10.06 6.97
N LEU A 96 4.61 -9.99 5.65
CA LEU A 96 3.50 -9.77 4.73
C LEU A 96 2.48 -10.89 4.81
N HIS A 97 2.92 -12.15 4.82
CA HIS A 97 2.04 -13.30 5.01
C HIS A 97 1.24 -13.17 6.31
N ASP A 98 1.91 -12.88 7.44
CA ASP A 98 1.25 -12.73 8.73
C ASP A 98 0.24 -11.57 8.76
N ALA A 99 0.58 -10.45 8.12
CA ALA A 99 -0.34 -9.31 7.99
C ALA A 99 -1.57 -9.69 7.14
N VAL A 100 -1.36 -10.40 6.04
CA VAL A 100 -2.44 -10.86 5.14
C VAL A 100 -3.37 -11.83 5.87
N VAL A 101 -2.84 -12.84 6.57
CA VAL A 101 -3.65 -13.82 7.31
C VAL A 101 -4.55 -13.14 8.35
N LYS A 102 -4.04 -12.12 9.05
CA LYS A 102 -4.81 -11.37 10.06
C LYS A 102 -6.00 -10.60 9.49
N ILE A 103 -5.92 -10.17 8.22
CA ILE A 103 -6.96 -9.34 7.60
C ILE A 103 -7.78 -10.09 6.55
N ALA A 104 -7.39 -11.33 6.22
CA ALA A 104 -8.04 -12.14 5.22
C ALA A 104 -9.53 -12.38 5.58
N PRO A 105 -10.45 -12.16 4.62
CA PRO A 105 -11.83 -12.59 4.78
C PRO A 105 -11.91 -14.09 5.06
N ALA A 106 -12.79 -14.51 5.98
CA ALA A 106 -12.97 -15.91 6.35
C ALA A 106 -13.22 -16.84 5.14
N LYS A 107 -13.87 -16.31 4.10
CA LYS A 107 -14.14 -17.01 2.83
C LYS A 107 -12.89 -17.44 2.04
N LEU A 108 -11.71 -16.88 2.33
CA LEU A 108 -10.46 -17.24 1.65
C LEU A 108 -9.75 -18.44 2.29
N GLY A 109 -10.15 -18.88 3.48
CA GLY A 109 -9.60 -20.09 4.11
C GLY A 109 -8.10 -20.05 4.42
N LEU A 110 -7.49 -18.85 4.45
CA LEU A 110 -6.09 -18.65 4.82
C LEU A 110 -5.96 -18.92 6.33
N LYS A 111 -5.12 -19.89 6.69
CA LYS A 111 -4.79 -20.29 8.07
C LYS A 111 -3.29 -20.24 8.28
#